data_AF-A0A356M2M3-F1
#
_entry.id   AF-A0A356M2M3-F1
#
_cell.length_a   1.000
_cell.length_b   1.000
_cell.length_c   1.000
_cell.angle_alpha   90.00
_cell.angle_beta   90.00
_cell.angle_gamma   90.00
#
_symmetry.space_group_name_H-M   'P 1'
#
loop_
_entity.id
_entity.type
_entity.pdbx_description
1 polymer ?
#
loop_
_entity_poly.entity_id
_entity_poly.type
_entity_poly.pdbx_seq_one_letter_code
_entity_poly.pdbx_strand_id
1 'polypeptide(L)'
;MKQKPLTFSHQVKDELSLAACADACCRRAEIGAAFYGAARFSGQTMALTTAHQGCAARLTRLIREQYRSEVCWQAGREWLTLNIADPVLYRALSQDMIELFGFDPAGSRAGPLPDLPGSQPPPALELAPAPESLPACCRQAILRALFLVGGSISQPEVSYHLEFSIRQSGAARMAIGLLGHMAIRTGMLIRHGCHIVYIKEGQFLAEFLLQTGAHHSLLAFESLRVEKEMRNSVNRVVNCDSANIQRIANTSARQLELISRIREPETWGLLPPDLQQAAEIRLDHPDLSLKELGEMMEPKLGKSGMNHRLKRLENLAAELLNPKGENGGEP
;
A
#
# COMPACT_ATOMS: atom_id res chain seq x y z
N MET A 1 4.39 -4.63 31.86
CA MET A 1 4.27 -3.91 30.57
C MET A 1 3.62 -4.85 29.58
N LYS A 2 2.45 -4.52 29.01
CA LYS A 2 1.84 -5.34 27.95
C LYS A 2 2.80 -5.30 26.75
N GLN A 3 3.32 -6.46 26.33
CA GLN A 3 4.11 -6.55 25.09
C GLN A 3 3.27 -5.97 23.95
N LYS A 4 3.80 -4.96 23.26
CA LYS A 4 3.18 -4.41 22.06
C LYS A 4 3.07 -5.57 21.05
N PRO A 5 1.91 -5.80 20.41
CA PRO A 5 1.76 -6.87 19.45
C PRO A 5 2.82 -6.72 18.35
N LEU A 6 3.46 -7.83 17.99
CA LEU A 6 4.47 -7.87 16.94
C LEU A 6 3.83 -7.41 15.63
N THR A 7 4.51 -6.52 14.91
CA THR A 7 4.02 -6.05 13.60
C THR A 7 4.15 -7.16 12.56
N PHE A 8 3.35 -7.12 11.50
CA PHE A 8 3.46 -8.08 10.40
C PHE A 8 4.88 -8.11 9.82
N SER A 9 5.51 -6.94 9.65
CA SER A 9 6.92 -6.86 9.24
C SER A 9 7.88 -7.59 10.17
N HIS A 10 7.65 -7.57 11.49
CA HIS A 10 8.49 -8.29 12.44
C HIS A 10 8.32 -9.81 12.27
N GLN A 11 7.09 -10.29 12.10
CA GLN A 11 6.80 -11.70 11.88
C GLN A 11 7.48 -12.23 10.60
N VAL A 12 7.43 -11.46 9.50
CA VAL A 12 8.13 -11.83 8.26
C VAL A 12 9.64 -11.91 8.48
N LYS A 13 10.22 -10.97 9.24
CA LYS A 13 11.66 -11.00 9.55
C LYS A 13 12.03 -12.15 10.47
N ASP A 14 11.18 -12.54 11.42
CA ASP A 14 11.39 -13.71 12.26
C ASP A 14 11.44 -14.98 11.41
N GLU A 15 10.45 -15.19 10.55
CA GLU A 15 10.40 -16.35 9.63
C GLU A 15 11.64 -16.40 8.72
N LEU A 16 11.93 -15.30 8.02
CA LEU A 16 13.07 -15.23 7.11
C LEU A 16 14.41 -15.37 7.84
N SER A 17 14.50 -14.93 9.10
CA SER A 17 15.74 -15.07 9.87
C SER A 17 16.10 -16.54 10.13
N LEU A 18 15.09 -17.41 10.19
CA LEU A 18 15.22 -18.85 10.44
C LEU A 18 15.32 -19.69 9.16
N ALA A 19 15.06 -19.10 7.99
CA ALA A 19 15.10 -19.82 6.71
C ALA A 19 16.45 -20.52 6.46
N ALA A 20 16.42 -21.77 6.00
CA ALA A 20 17.65 -22.53 5.74
C ALA A 20 18.53 -21.85 4.68
N CYS A 21 19.85 -21.91 4.85
CA CYS A 21 20.84 -21.42 3.90
C CYS A 21 22.00 -22.42 3.85
N ALA A 22 21.78 -23.52 3.11
CA ALA A 22 22.67 -24.69 3.12
C ALA A 22 23.92 -24.50 2.26
N ASP A 23 23.78 -23.85 1.10
CA ASP A 23 24.89 -23.71 0.14
C ASP A 23 25.80 -22.53 0.48
N ALA A 24 27.10 -22.72 0.26
CA ALA A 24 28.09 -21.66 0.45
C ALA A 24 27.85 -20.45 -0.47
N CYS A 25 27.37 -20.67 -1.70
CA CYS A 25 27.03 -19.59 -2.62
C CYS A 25 25.91 -18.70 -2.07
N CYS A 26 24.86 -19.29 -1.49
CA CYS A 26 23.76 -18.57 -0.86
C CYS A 26 24.22 -17.75 0.35
N ARG A 27 25.10 -18.32 1.19
CA ARG A 27 25.67 -17.59 2.33
C ARG A 27 26.49 -16.38 1.89
N ARG A 28 27.39 -16.55 0.91
CA ARG A 28 28.16 -15.44 0.34
C ARG A 28 27.25 -14.36 -0.22
N ALA A 29 26.24 -14.73 -1.00
CA ALA A 29 25.29 -13.81 -1.60
C ALA A 29 24.46 -13.05 -0.55
N GLU A 30 24.00 -13.75 0.49
CA GLU A 30 23.20 -13.15 1.57
C GLU A 30 24.02 -12.16 2.40
N ILE A 31 25.22 -12.56 2.83
CA ILE A 31 26.09 -11.71 3.63
C ILE A 31 26.54 -10.50 2.80
N GLY A 32 27.03 -10.74 1.58
CA GLY A 32 27.48 -9.68 0.69
C GLY A 32 26.38 -8.65 0.39
N ALA A 33 25.15 -9.10 0.10
CA ALA A 33 24.02 -8.20 -0.13
C ALA A 33 23.60 -7.41 1.11
N ALA A 34 23.68 -8.02 2.30
CA ALA A 34 23.39 -7.33 3.57
C ALA A 34 24.36 -6.15 3.79
N PHE A 35 25.66 -6.39 3.59
CA PHE A 35 26.67 -5.32 3.72
C PHE A 35 26.56 -4.31 2.58
N TYR A 36 26.46 -4.75 1.34
CA TYR A 36 26.33 -3.86 0.19
C TYR A 36 25.10 -2.95 0.29
N GLY A 37 23.97 -3.48 0.76
CA GLY A 37 22.72 -2.74 0.88
C GLY A 37 22.69 -1.73 2.04
N ALA A 38 23.22 -2.08 3.21
CA ALA A 38 22.94 -1.34 4.44
C ALA A 38 24.17 -0.91 5.25
N ALA A 39 25.37 -1.41 4.94
CA ALA A 39 26.57 -1.05 5.71
C ALA A 39 27.06 0.37 5.39
N ARG A 40 27.73 0.96 6.37
CA ARG A 40 28.58 2.14 6.23
C ARG A 40 30.02 1.68 6.10
N PHE A 41 30.77 2.29 5.19
CA PHE A 41 32.16 1.96 4.93
C PHE A 41 33.05 3.14 5.34
N SER A 42 34.17 2.87 6.00
CA SER A 42 35.15 3.89 6.38
C SER A 42 36.55 3.28 6.45
N GLY A 43 37.40 3.64 5.49
CA GLY A 43 38.73 3.06 5.36
C GLY A 43 38.65 1.54 5.18
N GLN A 44 39.23 0.78 6.12
CA GLN A 44 39.18 -0.69 6.15
C GLN A 44 38.20 -1.21 7.20
N THR A 45 37.14 -0.46 7.47
CA THR A 45 36.09 -0.86 8.41
C THR A 45 34.72 -0.78 7.75
N MET A 46 33.83 -1.68 8.16
CA MET A 46 32.43 -1.65 7.75
C MET A 46 31.51 -1.86 8.95
N ALA A 47 30.43 -1.08 9.00
CA ALA A 47 29.48 -1.10 10.10
C ALA A 47 28.06 -1.34 9.59
N LEU A 48 27.41 -2.38 10.11
CA LEU A 48 26.03 -2.74 9.78
C LEU A 48 25.14 -2.56 11.02
N THR A 49 23.94 -2.02 10.84
CA THR A 49 22.99 -1.78 11.93
C THR A 49 21.64 -2.43 11.63
N THR A 50 21.02 -3.06 12.63
CA THR A 50 19.65 -3.61 12.53
C THR A 50 18.91 -3.49 13.85
N ALA A 51 17.61 -3.25 13.81
CA ALA A 51 16.75 -3.30 15.01
C ALA A 51 16.23 -4.72 15.29
N HIS A 52 16.44 -5.68 14.38
CA HIS A 52 15.86 -7.01 14.45
C HIS A 52 16.87 -8.05 14.98
N GLN A 53 16.58 -8.64 16.14
CA GLN A 53 17.48 -9.62 16.78
C GLN A 53 17.70 -10.86 15.91
N GLY A 54 16.66 -11.37 15.25
CA GLY A 54 16.80 -12.51 14.32
C GLY A 54 17.71 -12.20 13.13
N CYS A 55 17.75 -10.94 12.66
CA CYS A 55 18.66 -10.55 11.58
C CYS A 55 20.11 -10.60 12.06
N ALA A 56 20.38 -10.07 13.25
CA ALA A 56 21.70 -10.09 13.86
C ALA A 56 22.19 -11.53 14.10
N ALA A 57 21.35 -12.37 14.74
CA ALA A 57 21.65 -13.77 15.01
C ALA A 57 21.92 -14.56 13.73
N ARG A 58 21.12 -14.34 12.69
CA ARG A 58 21.32 -14.96 11.38
C ARG A 58 22.67 -14.57 10.78
N LEU A 59 22.96 -13.28 10.66
CA LEU A 59 24.22 -12.83 10.06
C LEU A 59 25.44 -13.32 10.83
N THR A 60 25.40 -13.33 12.17
CA THR A 60 26.45 -13.96 13.00
C THR A 60 26.66 -15.42 12.62
N ARG A 61 25.58 -16.19 12.53
CA ARG A 61 25.66 -17.61 12.16
C ARG A 61 26.22 -17.80 10.75
N LEU A 62 25.74 -17.03 9.76
CA LEU A 62 26.20 -17.14 8.38
C LEU A 62 27.67 -16.74 8.23
N ILE A 63 28.12 -15.68 8.90
CA ILE A 63 29.52 -15.24 8.89
C ILE A 63 30.43 -16.30 9.51
N ARG A 64 30.02 -16.89 10.64
CA ARG A 64 30.75 -17.98 11.28
C ARG A 64 30.84 -19.22 10.38
N GLU A 65 29.74 -19.63 9.76
CA GLU A 65 29.70 -20.79 8.86
C GLU A 65 30.52 -20.56 7.57
N GLN A 66 30.49 -19.34 7.03
CA GLN A 66 31.11 -19.02 5.73
C GLN A 66 32.61 -18.68 5.84
N TYR A 67 32.99 -17.87 6.84
CA TYR A 67 34.35 -17.33 6.97
C TYR A 67 35.10 -17.88 8.20
N ARG A 68 34.45 -18.70 9.04
CA ARG A 68 35.01 -19.21 10.30
C ARG A 68 35.46 -18.08 11.24
N SER A 69 34.76 -16.94 11.16
CA SER A 69 35.03 -15.76 11.98
C SER A 69 33.89 -15.54 12.97
N GLU A 70 34.23 -15.26 14.22
CA GLU A 70 33.27 -14.83 15.23
C GLU A 70 33.08 -13.32 15.16
N VAL A 71 31.82 -12.88 15.32
CA VAL A 71 31.47 -11.46 15.25
C VAL A 71 30.52 -11.08 16.38
N CYS A 72 30.74 -9.89 16.94
CA CYS A 72 29.99 -9.39 18.09
C CYS A 72 29.10 -8.21 17.69
N TRP A 73 27.83 -8.29 18.08
CA TRP A 73 26.89 -7.18 17.96
C TRP A 73 26.87 -6.36 19.25
N GLN A 74 27.03 -5.04 19.12
CA GLN A 74 26.90 -4.10 20.22
C GLN A 74 25.44 -3.66 20.32
N ALA A 75 24.82 -3.88 21.48
CA ALA A 75 23.44 -3.49 21.73
C ALA A 75 23.36 -2.01 22.12
N GLY A 76 22.69 -1.21 21.30
CA GLY A 76 22.23 0.14 21.64
C GLY A 76 20.79 0.12 22.17
N ARG A 77 20.20 1.31 22.35
CA ARG A 77 18.80 1.45 22.81
C ARG A 77 17.77 0.93 21.81
N GLU A 78 18.02 1.14 20.52
CA GLU A 78 17.08 0.80 19.43
C GLU A 78 17.71 -0.10 18.36
N TRP A 79 19.04 -0.16 18.30
CA TRP A 79 19.78 -0.77 17.20
C TRP A 79 20.87 -1.69 17.76
N LEU A 80 21.06 -2.82 17.09
CA LEU A 80 22.24 -3.66 17.18
C LEU A 80 23.23 -3.22 16.10
N THR A 81 24.47 -3.00 16.49
CA THR A 81 25.54 -2.57 15.58
C THR A 81 26.63 -3.63 15.50
N LEU A 82 26.92 -4.09 14.28
CA LEU A 82 28.06 -4.94 13.98
C LEU A 82 29.15 -4.09 13.34
N ASN A 83 30.32 -4.04 13.97
CA ASN A 83 31.50 -3.38 13.44
C ASN A 83 32.52 -4.43 13.02
N ILE A 84 32.89 -4.43 11.74
CA ILE A 84 33.96 -5.27 11.20
C ILE A 84 35.20 -4.41 11.04
N ALA A 85 36.19 -4.68 11.89
CA ALA A 85 37.52 -4.09 11.85
C ALA A 85 38.63 -5.16 11.69
N ASP A 86 38.27 -6.45 11.74
CA ASP A 86 39.22 -7.54 11.47
C ASP A 86 39.66 -7.51 10.00
N PRO A 87 40.97 -7.36 9.70
CA PRO A 87 41.44 -7.20 8.33
C PRO A 87 41.26 -8.44 7.46
N VAL A 88 41.15 -9.63 8.04
CA VAL A 88 40.95 -10.88 7.29
C VAL A 88 39.50 -10.96 6.81
N LEU A 89 38.54 -10.80 7.74
CA LEU A 89 37.12 -10.79 7.45
C LEU A 89 36.73 -9.62 6.54
N TYR A 90 37.28 -8.42 6.78
CA TYR A 90 37.04 -7.26 5.91
C TYR A 90 37.43 -7.55 4.45
N ARG A 91 38.62 -8.14 4.22
CA ARG A 91 39.08 -8.48 2.87
C ARG A 91 38.21 -9.55 2.22
N ALA A 92 37.83 -10.59 2.96
CA ALA A 92 36.96 -11.65 2.45
C ALA A 92 35.58 -11.11 2.03
N LEU A 93 34.95 -10.28 2.87
CA LEU A 93 33.68 -9.64 2.56
C LEU A 93 33.78 -8.66 1.38
N SER A 94 34.88 -7.90 1.31
CA SER A 94 35.13 -6.98 0.20
C SER A 94 35.28 -7.73 -1.11
N GLN A 95 36.05 -8.82 -1.12
CA GLN A 95 36.21 -9.67 -2.29
C GLN A 95 34.88 -10.26 -2.75
N ASP A 96 34.04 -10.77 -1.84
CA ASP A 96 32.71 -11.27 -2.18
C ASP A 96 31.81 -10.19 -2.79
N MET A 97 31.85 -8.95 -2.28
CA MET A 97 31.08 -7.84 -2.84
C MET A 97 31.57 -7.42 -4.23
N ILE A 98 32.89 -7.46 -4.46
CA ILE A 98 33.48 -7.20 -5.79
C ILE A 98 33.07 -8.29 -6.78
N GLU A 99 33.26 -9.56 -6.42
CA GLU A 99 32.97 -10.70 -7.30
C GLU A 99 31.48 -10.83 -7.62
N LEU A 100 30.59 -10.62 -6.65
CA LEU A 100 29.15 -10.82 -6.83
C LEU A 100 28.41 -9.59 -7.34
N PHE A 101 28.88 -8.38 -7.01
CA PHE A 101 28.14 -7.15 -7.26
C PHE A 101 28.95 -6.05 -7.95
N GLY A 102 30.25 -6.26 -8.17
CA GLY A 102 31.13 -5.25 -8.77
C GLY A 102 31.33 -4.04 -7.85
N PHE A 103 31.12 -4.21 -6.54
CA PHE A 103 31.22 -3.14 -5.56
C PHE A 103 32.50 -3.26 -4.73
N ASP A 104 33.38 -2.27 -4.86
CA ASP A 104 34.57 -2.13 -4.01
C ASP A 104 34.28 -1.20 -2.81
N PRO A 105 34.24 -1.74 -1.57
CA PRO A 105 34.05 -0.94 -0.37
C PRO A 105 35.15 0.08 -0.11
N ALA A 106 36.39 -0.18 -0.55
CA ALA A 106 37.53 0.73 -0.32
C ALA A 106 37.42 2.03 -1.13
N GLY A 107 36.77 1.96 -2.30
CA GLY A 107 36.45 3.12 -3.13
C GLY A 107 35.24 3.95 -2.65
N SER A 108 34.44 3.40 -1.72
CA SER A 108 33.24 4.07 -1.20
C SER A 108 33.62 5.15 -0.18
N ARG A 109 33.76 6.40 -0.64
CA ARG A 109 33.91 7.54 0.27
C ARG A 109 32.61 7.73 1.06
N ALA A 110 32.72 7.79 2.39
CA ALA A 110 31.61 8.06 3.30
C ALA A 110 31.06 9.49 3.10
N GLY A 111 30.02 9.61 2.30
CA GLY A 111 29.25 10.84 2.14
C GLY A 111 27.96 10.56 1.34
N PRO A 112 26.87 11.31 1.54
CA PRO A 112 25.76 11.26 0.61
C PRO A 112 26.29 11.68 -0.77
N LEU A 113 26.26 10.79 -1.75
CA LEU A 113 26.57 11.19 -3.12
C LEU A 113 25.54 12.24 -3.57
N PRO A 114 25.97 13.36 -4.16
CA PRO A 114 25.06 14.23 -4.87
C PRO A 114 24.63 13.48 -6.15
N ASP A 115 23.35 13.16 -6.26
CA ASP A 115 22.74 12.80 -7.54
C ASP A 115 22.75 14.04 -8.44
N LEU A 116 23.87 14.27 -9.12
CA LEU A 116 23.89 15.16 -10.27
C LEU A 116 23.26 14.42 -11.45
N PRO A 117 22.22 14.97 -12.10
CA PRO A 117 21.71 14.43 -13.35
C PRO A 117 22.84 14.47 -14.39
N GLY A 118 23.24 13.31 -14.92
CA GLY A 118 24.23 13.22 -16.01
C GLY A 118 25.60 12.62 -15.64
N SER A 119 25.79 12.06 -14.44
CA SER A 119 27.01 11.30 -14.15
C SER A 119 27.01 9.98 -14.93
N GLN A 120 27.96 9.85 -15.87
CA GLN A 120 28.20 8.57 -16.54
C GLN A 120 28.70 7.54 -15.51
N PRO A 121 28.28 6.26 -15.63
CA PRO A 121 28.80 5.21 -14.77
C PRO A 121 30.33 5.12 -14.93
N PRO A 122 31.07 4.84 -13.83
CA PRO A 122 32.51 4.62 -13.93
C PRO A 122 32.82 3.50 -14.94
N PRO A 123 33.94 3.60 -15.69
CA PRO A 123 34.32 2.60 -16.67
C PRO A 123 34.47 1.24 -16.01
N ALA A 124 33.94 0.21 -16.68
CA ALA A 124 33.76 -1.14 -16.19
C ALA A 124 35.05 -1.73 -15.60
N LEU A 125 35.10 -1.87 -14.27
CA LEU A 125 35.79 -3.02 -13.69
C LEU A 125 35.09 -4.27 -14.24
N GLU A 126 35.87 -5.23 -14.72
CA GLU A 126 35.42 -6.47 -15.35
C GLU A 126 34.18 -7.06 -14.65
N LEU A 127 33.14 -7.26 -15.45
CA LEU A 127 31.75 -7.36 -15.04
C LEU A 127 31.56 -8.46 -13.99
N ALA A 128 31.27 -8.07 -12.75
CA ALA A 128 30.51 -8.94 -11.87
C ALA A 128 29.26 -9.41 -12.62
N PRO A 129 28.86 -10.70 -12.49
CA PRO A 129 27.69 -11.21 -13.16
C PRO A 129 26.49 -10.33 -12.79
N ALA A 130 25.68 -9.98 -13.80
CA ALA A 130 24.41 -9.31 -13.55
C ALA A 130 23.67 -10.14 -12.48
N PRO A 131 23.23 -9.57 -11.35
CA PRO A 131 22.66 -10.34 -10.24
C PRO A 131 21.52 -11.30 -10.66
N GLU A 132 20.82 -10.99 -11.74
CA GLU A 132 19.79 -11.81 -12.38
C GLU A 132 20.33 -13.14 -12.93
N SER A 133 21.59 -13.18 -13.34
CA SER A 133 22.29 -14.38 -13.84
C SER A 133 22.76 -15.33 -12.73
N LEU A 134 22.72 -14.90 -11.46
CA LEU A 134 23.02 -15.77 -10.33
C LEU A 134 21.97 -16.89 -10.20
N PRO A 135 22.30 -18.05 -9.62
CA PRO A 135 21.33 -19.11 -9.34
C PRO A 135 20.13 -18.61 -8.54
N ALA A 136 18.95 -19.22 -8.73
CA ALA A 136 17.71 -18.80 -8.08
C ALA A 136 17.83 -18.72 -6.55
N CYS A 137 18.54 -19.67 -5.94
CA CYS A 137 18.78 -19.69 -4.49
C CYS A 137 19.60 -18.48 -4.01
N CYS A 138 20.59 -18.02 -4.79
CA CYS A 138 21.36 -16.81 -4.50
C CYS A 138 20.51 -15.55 -4.64
N ARG A 139 19.67 -15.45 -5.69
CA ARG A 139 18.76 -14.31 -5.87
C ARG A 139 17.77 -14.17 -4.71
N GLN A 140 17.19 -15.30 -4.29
CA GLN A 140 16.34 -15.37 -3.10
C GLN A 140 17.10 -14.94 -1.84
N ALA A 141 18.34 -15.38 -1.66
CA ALA A 141 19.18 -15.02 -0.53
C ALA A 141 19.51 -13.51 -0.51
N ILE A 142 19.78 -12.91 -1.67
CA ILE A 142 20.02 -11.46 -1.81
C ILE A 142 18.78 -10.66 -1.39
N LEU A 143 17.61 -10.99 -1.92
CA LEU A 143 16.36 -10.27 -1.57
C LEU A 143 16.01 -10.42 -0.08
N ARG A 144 16.22 -11.62 0.48
CA ARG A 144 16.04 -11.87 1.91
C ARG A 144 16.99 -11.01 2.75
N ALA A 145 18.27 -10.93 2.38
CA ALA A 145 19.24 -10.08 3.08
C ALA A 145 18.80 -8.61 3.09
N LEU A 146 18.47 -8.06 1.91
CA LEU A 146 18.03 -6.66 1.77
C LEU A 146 16.79 -6.38 2.63
N PHE A 147 15.84 -7.31 2.68
CA PHE A 147 14.65 -7.18 3.53
C PHE A 147 14.98 -7.25 5.02
N LEU A 148 15.84 -8.18 5.45
CA LEU A 148 16.20 -8.32 6.85
C LEU A 148 16.90 -7.06 7.37
N VAL A 149 17.86 -6.52 6.62
CA VAL A 149 18.67 -5.36 7.05
C VAL A 149 17.97 -4.02 6.88
N GLY A 150 17.17 -3.85 5.82
CA GLY A 150 16.59 -2.54 5.46
C GLY A 150 15.11 -2.57 5.11
N GLY A 151 14.48 -3.74 5.13
CA GLY A 151 13.08 -3.92 4.73
C GLY A 151 12.06 -3.60 5.81
N SER A 152 10.86 -3.20 5.40
CA SER A 152 9.67 -3.15 6.25
C SER A 152 8.39 -3.38 5.45
N ILE A 153 7.34 -3.86 6.14
CA ILE A 153 5.99 -4.06 5.57
C ILE A 153 4.97 -3.36 6.46
N SER A 154 4.10 -2.54 5.87
CA SER A 154 2.95 -1.95 6.54
C SER A 154 1.93 -3.02 6.94
N GLN A 155 1.10 -2.75 7.96
CA GLN A 155 0.03 -3.68 8.33
C GLN A 155 -0.91 -3.91 7.13
N PRO A 156 -1.04 -5.14 6.60
CA PRO A 156 -1.79 -5.43 5.37
C PRO A 156 -3.25 -4.96 5.41
N GLU A 157 -3.85 -4.97 6.60
CA GLU A 157 -5.21 -4.49 6.87
C GLU A 157 -5.38 -3.01 6.51
N VAL A 158 -4.32 -2.21 6.65
CA VAL A 158 -4.29 -0.78 6.34
C VAL A 158 -3.83 -0.56 4.90
N SER A 159 -2.61 -0.97 4.55
CA SER A 159 -2.04 -0.73 3.22
C SER A 159 -1.11 -1.86 2.77
N TYR A 160 -1.08 -2.08 1.46
CA TYR A 160 -0.07 -2.95 0.85
C TYR A 160 1.14 -2.07 0.54
N HIS A 161 2.11 -2.07 1.44
CA HIS A 161 3.35 -1.31 1.23
C HIS A 161 4.51 -2.10 1.81
N LEU A 162 5.44 -2.47 0.95
CA LEU A 162 6.73 -3.04 1.31
C LEU A 162 7.80 -2.07 0.83
N GLU A 163 8.78 -1.76 1.67
CA GLU A 163 9.92 -0.94 1.27
C GLU A 163 11.25 -1.46 1.78
N PHE A 164 12.33 -1.19 1.05
CA PHE A 164 13.72 -1.40 1.43
C PHE A 164 14.40 -0.04 1.54
N SER A 165 15.06 0.24 2.66
CA SER A 165 15.97 1.37 2.81
C SER A 165 17.40 0.91 2.50
N ILE A 166 17.94 1.38 1.38
CA ILE A 166 19.23 0.97 0.84
C ILE A 166 20.17 2.17 0.77
N ARG A 167 21.40 2.03 1.27
CA ARG A 167 22.40 3.11 1.30
C ARG A 167 23.09 3.30 -0.04
N GLN A 168 23.46 2.21 -0.70
CA GLN A 168 24.25 2.24 -1.93
C GLN A 168 23.33 2.24 -3.15
N SER A 169 23.50 3.22 -4.04
CA SER A 169 22.68 3.34 -5.28
C SER A 169 22.80 2.11 -6.19
N GLY A 170 23.99 1.51 -6.26
CA GLY A 170 24.19 0.26 -7.01
C GLY A 170 23.42 -0.91 -6.41
N ALA A 171 23.36 -1.04 -5.08
CA ALA A 171 22.56 -2.06 -4.41
C ALA A 171 21.05 -1.85 -4.64
N ALA A 172 20.60 -0.60 -4.71
CA ALA A 172 19.20 -0.28 -5.02
C ALA A 172 18.85 -0.66 -6.48
N ARG A 173 19.73 -0.38 -7.43
CA ARG A 173 19.57 -0.80 -8.83
C ARG A 173 19.55 -2.32 -8.98
N MET A 174 20.44 -3.02 -8.27
CA MET A 174 20.42 -4.49 -8.19
C MET A 174 19.09 -5.00 -7.65
N ALA A 175 18.57 -4.41 -6.57
CA ALA A 175 17.30 -4.83 -5.99
C ALA A 175 16.15 -4.68 -7.00
N ILE A 176 16.10 -3.55 -7.72
CA ILE A 176 15.10 -3.30 -8.76
C ILE A 176 15.23 -4.29 -9.91
N GLY A 177 16.45 -4.57 -10.39
CA GLY A 177 16.71 -5.53 -11.46
C GLY A 177 16.27 -6.96 -11.10
N LEU A 178 16.63 -7.42 -9.90
CA LEU A 178 16.21 -8.72 -9.37
C LEU A 178 14.70 -8.83 -9.24
N LEU A 179 14.05 -7.83 -8.63
CA LEU A 179 12.58 -7.81 -8.48
C LEU A 179 11.89 -7.77 -9.85
N GLY A 180 12.42 -6.99 -10.80
CA GLY A 180 11.93 -6.92 -12.17
C GLY A 180 12.04 -8.24 -12.92
N HIS A 181 13.17 -8.96 -12.78
CA HIS A 181 13.35 -10.30 -13.34
C HIS A 181 12.32 -11.31 -12.79
N MET A 182 11.79 -11.04 -11.59
CA MET A 182 10.77 -11.84 -10.92
C MET A 182 9.36 -11.30 -11.17
N ALA A 183 9.19 -10.43 -12.17
CA ALA A 183 7.95 -9.76 -12.56
C ALA A 183 7.29 -8.92 -11.45
N ILE A 184 8.07 -8.49 -10.44
CA ILE A 184 7.62 -7.62 -9.36
C ILE A 184 7.90 -6.17 -9.75
N ARG A 185 6.85 -5.36 -9.90
CA ARG A 185 7.02 -3.92 -10.17
C ARG A 185 7.36 -3.16 -8.90
N THR A 186 8.34 -2.27 -9.01
CA THR A 186 8.82 -1.44 -7.91
C THR A 186 8.82 0.03 -8.28
N GLY A 187 8.56 0.91 -7.30
CA GLY A 187 8.94 2.30 -7.37
C GLY A 187 10.25 2.57 -6.63
N MET A 188 10.87 3.71 -6.90
CA MET A 188 12.06 4.17 -6.18
C MET A 188 11.93 5.65 -5.83
N LEU A 189 12.42 6.05 -4.67
CA LEU A 189 12.61 7.44 -4.27
C LEU A 189 13.83 7.57 -3.36
N ILE A 190 14.22 8.79 -3.00
CA ILE A 190 15.30 9.05 -2.05
C ILE A 190 14.71 9.66 -0.78
N ARG A 191 15.06 9.11 0.38
CA ARG A 191 14.61 9.60 1.69
C ARG A 191 15.77 9.55 2.69
N HIS A 192 16.08 10.69 3.30
CA HIS A 192 17.19 10.84 4.27
C HIS A 192 18.53 10.28 3.75
N GLY A 193 18.86 10.53 2.48
CA GLY A 193 20.10 10.07 1.85
C GLY A 193 20.18 8.56 1.61
N CYS A 194 19.05 7.84 1.68
CA CYS A 194 18.94 6.43 1.31
C CYS A 194 17.99 6.27 0.12
N HIS A 195 18.26 5.30 -0.73
CA HIS A 195 17.36 4.87 -1.80
C HIS A 195 16.27 3.98 -1.20
N ILE A 196 15.03 4.39 -1.35
CA ILE A 196 13.85 3.63 -0.92
C ILE A 196 13.26 2.93 -2.14
N VAL A 197 13.44 1.62 -2.23
CA VAL A 197 12.77 0.78 -3.23
C VAL A 197 11.48 0.25 -2.61
N TYR A 198 10.34 0.39 -3.28
CA TYR A 198 9.05 0.04 -2.67
C TYR A 198 8.09 -0.68 -3.62
N ILE A 199 7.17 -1.45 -3.05
CA ILE A 199 6.09 -2.19 -3.70
C ILE A 199 4.77 -1.74 -3.06
N LYS A 200 3.78 -1.38 -3.89
CA LYS A 200 2.46 -0.91 -3.42
C LYS A 200 1.28 -1.82 -3.78
N GLU A 201 1.51 -2.85 -4.59
CA GLU A 201 0.47 -3.75 -5.05
C GLU A 201 0.51 -5.06 -4.24
N GLY A 202 -0.65 -5.51 -3.77
CA GLY A 202 -0.74 -6.71 -2.92
C GLY A 202 -0.24 -7.97 -3.62
N GLN A 203 -0.47 -8.10 -4.93
CA GLN A 203 0.04 -9.25 -5.71
C GLN A 203 1.57 -9.30 -5.73
N PHE A 204 2.25 -8.16 -5.92
CA PHE A 204 3.71 -8.10 -5.92
C PHE A 204 4.30 -8.29 -4.52
N LEU A 205 3.59 -7.89 -3.47
CA LEU A 205 3.97 -8.20 -2.09
C LEU A 205 3.87 -9.71 -1.82
N ALA A 206 2.78 -10.36 -2.25
CA ALA A 206 2.62 -11.81 -2.15
C ALA A 206 3.73 -12.55 -2.92
N GLU A 207 4.02 -12.13 -4.15
CA GLU A 207 5.11 -12.70 -4.96
C GLU A 207 6.46 -12.53 -4.26
N PHE A 208 6.73 -11.35 -3.67
CA PHE A 208 7.94 -11.14 -2.89
C PHE A 208 8.07 -12.11 -1.70
N LEU A 209 6.99 -12.33 -0.94
CA LEU A 209 6.99 -13.27 0.20
C LEU A 209 7.22 -14.71 -0.27
N LEU A 210 6.58 -15.10 -1.36
CA LEU A 210 6.77 -16.41 -1.99
C LEU A 210 8.24 -16.63 -2.36
N GLN A 211 8.80 -15.66 -3.08
CA GLN A 211 10.13 -15.75 -3.64
C GLN A 211 11.25 -15.66 -2.60
N THR A 212 11.01 -14.97 -1.48
CA THR A 212 11.97 -14.92 -0.36
C THR A 212 11.89 -16.15 0.54
N GLY A 213 10.83 -16.94 0.44
CA GLY A 213 10.58 -18.15 1.22
C GLY A 213 9.81 -17.91 2.53
N ALA A 214 9.13 -16.77 2.66
CA ALA A 214 8.28 -16.45 3.81
C ALA A 214 6.87 -17.05 3.66
N HIS A 215 6.80 -18.38 3.57
CA HIS A 215 5.56 -19.09 3.21
C HIS A 215 4.44 -18.95 4.26
N HIS A 216 4.77 -18.94 5.55
CA HIS A 216 3.76 -18.75 6.60
C HIS A 216 3.24 -17.30 6.58
N SER A 217 4.15 -16.34 6.43
CA SER A 217 3.78 -14.93 6.30
C SER A 217 2.96 -14.68 5.04
N LEU A 218 3.22 -15.39 3.94
CA LEU A 218 2.41 -15.33 2.72
C LEU A 218 0.98 -15.82 2.97
N LEU A 219 0.79 -16.95 3.64
CA LEU A 219 -0.54 -17.46 3.97
C LEU A 219 -1.30 -16.49 4.89
N ALA A 220 -0.62 -15.93 5.89
CA ALA A 220 -1.18 -14.91 6.76
C ALA A 220 -1.56 -13.65 5.96
N PHE A 221 -0.70 -13.20 5.05
CA PHE A 221 -0.95 -12.06 4.17
C PHE A 221 -2.18 -12.27 3.28
N GLU A 222 -2.28 -13.42 2.60
CA GLU A 222 -3.42 -13.73 1.74
C GLU A 222 -4.74 -13.81 2.53
N SER A 223 -4.71 -14.34 3.75
CA SER A 223 -5.88 -14.34 4.65
C SER A 223 -6.33 -12.91 4.98
N LEU A 224 -5.40 -12.04 5.38
CA LEU A 224 -5.69 -10.62 5.68
C LEU A 224 -6.18 -9.86 4.43
N ARG A 225 -5.65 -10.19 3.26
CA ARG A 225 -6.04 -9.60 1.98
C ARG A 225 -7.48 -9.94 1.62
N VAL A 226 -7.92 -11.19 1.81
CA VAL A 226 -9.31 -11.62 1.61
C VAL A 226 -10.25 -10.89 2.57
N GLU A 227 -9.91 -10.83 3.86
CA GLU A 227 -10.73 -10.12 4.86
C GLU A 227 -10.89 -8.63 4.51
N LYS A 228 -9.79 -7.98 4.10
CA LYS A 228 -9.81 -6.58 3.69
C LYS A 228 -10.67 -6.35 2.45
N GLU A 229 -10.59 -7.24 1.47
CA GLU A 229 -11.41 -7.16 0.26
C GLU A 229 -12.91 -7.33 0.58
N MET A 230 -13.26 -8.31 1.42
CA MET A 230 -14.62 -8.51 1.89
C MET A 230 -15.14 -7.28 2.63
N ARG A 231 -14.37 -6.73 3.58
CA ARG A 231 -14.73 -5.51 4.31
C ARG A 231 -14.95 -4.33 3.38
N ASN A 232 -14.07 -4.14 2.40
CA ASN A 232 -14.20 -3.06 1.42
C ASN A 232 -15.42 -3.26 0.50
N SER A 233 -15.77 -4.49 0.17
CA SER A 233 -17.00 -4.82 -0.56
C SER A 233 -18.24 -4.44 0.25
N VAL A 234 -18.32 -4.90 1.51
CA VAL A 234 -19.43 -4.57 2.42
C VAL A 234 -19.55 -3.06 2.63
N ASN A 235 -18.44 -2.37 2.89
CA ASN A 235 -18.45 -0.92 3.07
C ASN A 235 -18.98 -0.19 1.82
N ARG A 236 -18.65 -0.65 0.61
CA ARG A 236 -19.20 -0.07 -0.62
C ARG A 236 -20.71 -0.26 -0.71
N VAL A 237 -21.21 -1.46 -0.40
CA VAL A 237 -22.66 -1.75 -0.39
C VAL A 237 -23.38 -0.88 0.63
N VAL A 238 -22.91 -0.87 1.89
CA VAL A 238 -23.52 -0.09 2.98
C VAL A 238 -23.51 1.41 2.67
N ASN A 239 -22.42 1.94 2.09
CA ASN A 239 -22.34 3.34 1.69
C ASN A 239 -23.31 3.66 0.56
N CYS A 240 -23.46 2.79 -0.44
CA CYS A 240 -24.43 2.95 -1.52
C CYS A 240 -25.87 2.95 -0.98
N ASP A 241 -26.21 2.01 -0.09
CA ASP A 241 -27.54 1.90 0.51
C ASP A 241 -27.86 3.12 1.37
N SER A 242 -26.92 3.53 2.23
CA SER A 242 -27.06 4.72 3.08
C SER A 242 -27.27 5.99 2.24
N ALA A 243 -26.47 6.18 1.19
CA ALA A 243 -26.61 7.31 0.28
C ALA A 243 -27.95 7.28 -0.48
N ASN A 244 -28.43 6.09 -0.86
CA ASN A 244 -29.71 5.94 -1.53
C ASN A 244 -30.90 6.24 -0.59
N ILE A 245 -30.87 5.71 0.64
CA ILE A 245 -31.87 5.99 1.68
C ILE A 245 -31.93 7.48 1.97
N GLN A 246 -30.77 8.14 2.17
CA GLN A 246 -30.72 9.58 2.43
C GLN A 246 -31.32 10.39 1.28
N ARG A 247 -31.02 10.02 0.03
CA ARG A 247 -31.59 10.69 -1.16
C ARG A 247 -33.10 10.52 -1.23
N ILE A 248 -33.62 9.32 -0.94
CA ILE A 248 -35.06 9.04 -0.94
C ILE A 248 -35.75 9.83 0.17
N ALA A 249 -35.19 9.82 1.40
CA ALA A 249 -35.72 10.56 2.55
C ALA A 249 -35.78 12.07 2.27
N ASN A 250 -34.69 12.67 1.76
CA ASN A 250 -34.65 14.09 1.42
C ASN A 250 -35.65 14.46 0.32
N THR A 251 -35.81 13.59 -0.69
CA THR A 251 -36.79 13.79 -1.77
C THR A 251 -38.22 13.72 -1.22
N SER A 252 -38.49 12.75 -0.34
CA SER A 252 -39.78 12.61 0.33
C SER A 252 -40.14 13.85 1.15
N ALA A 253 -39.22 14.29 2.00
CA ALA A 253 -39.41 15.48 2.84
C ALA A 253 -39.69 16.73 2.00
N ARG A 254 -38.90 16.95 0.93
CA ARG A 254 -39.11 18.09 0.01
C ARG A 254 -40.47 18.03 -0.68
N GLN A 255 -40.89 16.86 -1.16
CA GLN A 255 -42.19 16.70 -1.79
C GLN A 255 -43.32 17.02 -0.81
N LEU A 256 -43.27 16.48 0.40
CA LEU A 256 -44.28 16.70 1.43
C LEU A 256 -44.36 18.19 1.83
N GLU A 257 -43.22 18.87 1.95
CA GLU A 257 -43.16 20.30 2.24
C GLU A 257 -43.80 21.13 1.11
N LEU A 258 -43.42 20.86 -0.15
CA LEU A 258 -43.99 21.55 -1.32
C LEU A 258 -45.50 21.34 -1.42
N ILE A 259 -45.97 20.09 -1.28
CA ILE A 259 -47.38 19.75 -1.37
C ILE A 259 -48.16 20.41 -0.22
N SER A 260 -47.60 20.45 0.99
CA SER A 260 -48.23 21.11 2.14
C SER A 260 -48.41 22.61 1.92
N ARG A 261 -47.46 23.27 1.24
CA ARG A 261 -47.52 24.71 0.95
C ARG A 261 -48.55 25.09 -0.11
N ILE A 262 -48.82 24.22 -1.09
CA ILE A 262 -49.81 24.48 -2.16
C ILE A 262 -51.22 23.96 -1.83
N ARG A 263 -51.44 23.52 -0.60
CA ARG A 263 -52.73 22.95 -0.16
C ARG A 263 -53.81 24.02 0.10
N GLU A 264 -53.48 25.29 -0.07
CA GLU A 264 -54.45 26.38 0.04
C GLU A 264 -55.49 26.31 -1.10
N PRO A 265 -56.78 26.61 -0.85
CA PRO A 265 -57.84 26.39 -1.84
C PRO A 265 -57.59 27.05 -3.20
N GLU A 266 -56.96 28.23 -3.19
CA GLU A 266 -56.65 29.03 -4.38
C GLU A 266 -55.58 28.39 -5.26
N THR A 267 -54.57 27.74 -4.66
CA THR A 267 -53.47 27.09 -5.37
C THR A 267 -53.77 25.64 -5.71
N TRP A 268 -54.51 24.93 -4.85
CA TRP A 268 -54.89 23.53 -5.06
C TRP A 268 -55.79 23.34 -6.27
N GLY A 269 -56.76 24.24 -6.49
CA GLY A 269 -57.68 24.20 -7.63
C GLY A 269 -57.01 24.39 -9.00
N LEU A 270 -55.78 24.89 -9.03
CA LEU A 270 -54.99 25.09 -10.27
C LEU A 270 -54.24 23.82 -10.69
N LEU A 271 -54.12 22.82 -9.81
CA LEU A 271 -53.49 21.55 -10.14
C LEU A 271 -54.41 20.70 -11.04
N PRO A 272 -53.90 20.11 -12.13
CA PRO A 272 -54.59 19.09 -12.90
C PRO A 272 -55.03 17.89 -12.02
N PRO A 273 -56.16 17.22 -12.33
CA PRO A 273 -56.68 16.12 -11.51
C PRO A 273 -55.68 14.97 -11.26
N ASP A 274 -54.85 14.66 -12.26
CA ASP A 274 -53.83 13.61 -12.17
C ASP A 274 -52.69 13.96 -11.21
N LEU A 275 -52.44 15.27 -10.99
CA LEU A 275 -51.44 15.78 -10.05
C LEU A 275 -52.04 15.99 -8.64
N GLN A 276 -53.30 16.39 -8.53
CA GLN A 276 -54.03 16.44 -7.25
C GLN A 276 -54.04 15.05 -6.60
N GLN A 277 -54.46 14.02 -7.35
CA GLN A 277 -54.46 12.64 -6.87
C GLN A 277 -53.07 12.18 -6.40
N ALA A 278 -52.02 12.52 -7.16
CA ALA A 278 -50.65 12.15 -6.79
C ALA A 278 -50.18 12.88 -5.52
N ALA A 279 -50.64 14.11 -5.31
CA ALA A 279 -50.33 14.92 -4.14
C ALA A 279 -51.02 14.39 -2.88
N GLU A 280 -52.31 14.03 -2.98
CA GLU A 280 -53.10 13.41 -1.91
C GLU A 280 -52.48 12.08 -1.46
N ILE A 281 -52.26 11.15 -2.41
CA ILE A 281 -51.67 9.85 -2.10
C ILE A 281 -50.28 10.02 -1.46
N ARG A 282 -49.48 11.00 -1.90
CA ARG A 282 -48.16 11.25 -1.30
C ARG A 282 -48.25 11.78 0.12
N LEU A 283 -49.20 12.68 0.43
CA LEU A 283 -49.44 13.20 1.77
C LEU A 283 -49.96 12.11 2.72
N ASP A 284 -50.90 11.29 2.26
CA ASP A 284 -51.51 10.23 3.06
C ASP A 284 -50.55 9.07 3.32
N HIS A 285 -49.56 8.90 2.44
CA HIS A 285 -48.59 7.81 2.48
C HIS A 285 -47.13 8.30 2.33
N PRO A 286 -46.59 9.04 3.32
CA PRO A 286 -45.26 9.65 3.23
C PRO A 286 -44.10 8.63 3.21
N ASP A 287 -44.32 7.45 3.81
CA ASP A 287 -43.30 6.40 3.95
C ASP A 287 -43.28 5.40 2.81
N LEU A 288 -44.28 5.43 1.91
CA LEU A 288 -44.37 4.48 0.80
C LEU A 288 -43.40 4.83 -0.33
N SER A 289 -42.93 3.78 -1.00
CA SER A 289 -42.09 3.90 -2.18
C SER A 289 -42.89 4.39 -3.39
N LEU A 290 -42.19 4.95 -4.38
CA LEU A 290 -42.80 5.38 -5.65
C LEU A 290 -43.57 4.27 -6.38
N LYS A 291 -43.20 3.01 -6.19
CA LYS A 291 -43.90 1.88 -6.78
C LYS A 291 -45.25 1.66 -6.09
N GLU A 292 -45.25 1.61 -4.76
CA GLU A 292 -46.45 1.43 -3.96
C GLU A 292 -47.43 2.59 -4.16
N LEU A 293 -46.93 3.83 -4.16
CA LEU A 293 -47.75 5.01 -4.49
C LEU A 293 -48.37 4.91 -5.89
N GLY A 294 -47.60 4.44 -6.88
CA GLY A 294 -48.10 4.25 -8.25
C GLY A 294 -49.20 3.20 -8.36
N GLU A 295 -49.19 2.17 -7.51
CA GLU A 295 -50.23 1.13 -7.45
C GLU A 295 -51.55 1.63 -6.87
N MET A 296 -51.53 2.77 -6.16
CA MET A 296 -52.69 3.45 -5.57
C MET A 296 -53.29 4.52 -6.50
N MET A 297 -52.59 4.87 -7.58
CA MET A 297 -53.10 5.81 -8.59
C MET A 297 -54.19 5.17 -9.45
N GLU A 298 -55.08 5.99 -10.01
CA GLU A 298 -56.09 5.55 -10.97
C GLU A 298 -56.01 6.40 -12.25
N PRO A 299 -55.52 5.87 -13.38
CA PRO A 299 -55.03 4.50 -13.58
C PRO A 299 -53.68 4.22 -12.89
N LYS A 300 -53.46 2.95 -12.54
CA LYS A 300 -52.21 2.48 -11.90
C LYS A 300 -50.97 2.83 -12.71
N LEU A 301 -49.88 3.12 -12.00
CA LEU A 301 -48.59 3.48 -12.58
C LEU A 301 -47.47 2.60 -12.09
N GLY A 302 -46.50 2.35 -12.97
CA GLY A 302 -45.19 1.86 -12.55
C GLY A 302 -44.37 2.96 -11.86
N LYS A 303 -43.30 2.55 -11.18
CA LYS A 303 -42.34 3.44 -10.49
C LYS A 303 -41.92 4.66 -11.31
N SER A 304 -41.59 4.47 -12.60
CA SER A 304 -41.16 5.57 -13.48
C SER A 304 -42.29 6.57 -13.76
N GLY A 305 -43.51 6.07 -13.97
CA GLY A 305 -44.70 6.90 -14.19
C GLY A 305 -45.03 7.76 -12.97
N MET A 306 -44.98 7.17 -11.77
CA MET A 306 -45.19 7.91 -10.51
C MET A 306 -44.08 8.94 -10.27
N ASN A 307 -42.82 8.59 -10.54
CA ASN A 307 -41.70 9.53 -10.43
C ASN A 307 -41.89 10.75 -11.35
N HIS A 308 -42.28 10.52 -12.60
CA HIS A 308 -42.52 11.60 -13.56
C HIS A 308 -43.70 12.49 -13.12
N ARG A 309 -44.75 11.88 -12.57
CA ARG A 309 -45.92 12.57 -12.00
C ARG A 309 -45.50 13.52 -10.86
N LEU A 310 -44.78 13.00 -9.87
CA LEU A 310 -44.33 13.78 -8.71
C LEU A 310 -43.33 14.88 -9.11
N LYS A 311 -42.45 14.65 -10.09
CA LYS A 311 -41.60 15.72 -10.64
C LYS A 311 -42.40 16.83 -11.31
N ARG A 312 -43.43 16.48 -12.09
CA ARG A 312 -44.33 17.49 -12.69
C ARG A 312 -45.07 18.27 -11.61
N LEU A 313 -45.55 17.59 -10.57
CA LEU A 313 -46.17 18.22 -9.40
C LEU A 313 -45.20 19.18 -8.70
N GLU A 314 -43.97 18.76 -8.41
CA GLU A 314 -42.95 19.62 -7.79
C GLU A 314 -42.66 20.89 -8.62
N ASN A 315 -42.56 20.76 -9.94
CA ASN A 315 -42.33 21.91 -10.84
C ASN A 315 -43.51 22.89 -10.82
N LEU A 316 -44.75 22.38 -10.98
CA LEU A 316 -45.94 23.22 -10.97
C LEU A 316 -46.17 23.85 -9.60
N ALA A 317 -45.92 23.11 -8.52
CA ALA A 317 -45.97 23.62 -7.16
C ALA A 317 -44.98 24.78 -6.95
N ALA A 318 -43.76 24.64 -7.46
CA ALA A 318 -42.75 25.69 -7.37
C ALA A 318 -43.16 26.95 -8.17
N GLU A 319 -43.78 26.80 -9.34
CA GLU A 319 -44.32 27.91 -10.14
C GLU A 319 -45.48 28.62 -9.44
N LEU A 320 -46.38 27.87 -8.80
CA LEU A 320 -47.51 28.44 -8.05
C LEU A 320 -47.07 29.19 -6.79
N LEU A 321 -46.01 28.72 -6.13
CA LEU A 321 -45.44 29.37 -4.94
C LEU A 321 -44.55 30.57 -5.29
N ASN A 322 -44.04 30.65 -6.52
CA ASN A 322 -43.24 31.76 -7.04
C ASN A 322 -43.75 32.17 -8.45
N PRO A 323 -44.93 32.81 -8.55
CA PRO A 323 -45.55 33.17 -9.83
C PRO A 323 -44.83 34.38 -10.46
N LYS A 324 -43.62 34.13 -10.99
CA LYS A 324 -42.67 35.08 -11.61
C LYS A 324 -42.07 36.13 -10.64
N GLY A 325 -40.77 36.34 -10.84
CA GLY A 325 -40.00 37.35 -10.13
C GLY A 325 -40.52 38.76 -10.36
N GLU A 326 -40.11 39.63 -9.43
CA GLU A 326 -40.03 41.07 -9.59
C GLU A 326 -39.56 41.41 -11.01
N ASN A 327 -40.50 41.76 -11.89
CA ASN A 327 -40.24 42.78 -12.90
C ASN A 327 -40.13 44.11 -12.14
N GLY A 328 -39.05 44.27 -11.38
CA GLY A 328 -38.54 45.57 -10.95
C GLY A 328 -37.88 46.23 -12.15
N GLY A 329 -38.70 46.63 -13.12
CA GLY A 329 -38.32 47.73 -13.98
C GLY A 329 -38.43 48.99 -13.14
N GLU A 330 -37.34 49.72 -13.00
CA GLU A 330 -37.35 51.17 -12.87
C GLU A 330 -35.99 51.71 -13.41
N PRO A 331 -35.96 52.98 -13.84
CA PRO A 331 -35.27 53.47 -15.05
C PRO A 331 -33.76 53.64 -15.00
#